data_AF-A0AAW5TII2-F1
#
_entry.id   AF-A0AAW5TII2-F1
#
_cell.length_a   1.000
_cell.length_b   1.000
_cell.length_c   1.000
_cell.angle_alpha   90.00
_cell.angle_beta   90.00
_cell.angle_gamma   90.00
#
_symmetry.space_group_name_H-M   'P 1'
#
loop_
_entity.id
_entity.type
_entity.pdbx_description
1 polymer ?
#
loop_
_entity_poly.entity_id
_entity_poly.type
_entity_poly.pdbx_seq_one_letter_code
_entity_poly.pdbx_strand_id
1 'polypeptide(L)'
;MVHIINSIHSSIQQNINAITRMYPHLSQLKQLPVIYHNQHDSSVVPIISGGGSGHEPAHFGYVGDGMLTAAISGPIFVPPCAEHILETIRFLHQGKGVFVIIKNFDADIK
;
A
#
# COMPACT_ATOMS: atom_id res chain seq x y z
N MET A 1 8.91 4.23 26.21
CA MET A 1 9.03 4.55 24.76
C MET A 1 8.02 5.64 24.46
N VAL A 2 8.39 6.67 23.70
CA VAL A 2 7.48 7.79 23.35
C VAL A 2 6.93 7.54 21.96
N HIS A 3 5.61 7.59 21.81
CA HIS A 3 4.93 7.58 20.52
C HIS A 3 4.38 8.97 20.22
N ILE A 4 4.67 9.50 19.03
CA ILE A 4 4.09 10.76 18.55
C ILE A 4 2.92 10.40 17.65
N ILE A 5 1.77 10.11 18.25
CA ILE A 5 0.53 9.78 17.54
C ILE A 5 -0.65 10.46 18.25
N ASN A 6 -1.68 10.82 17.48
CA ASN A 6 -2.93 11.30 18.07
C ASN A 6 -3.77 10.12 18.60
N SER A 7 -3.96 9.10 17.76
CA SER A 7 -4.67 7.87 18.10
C SER A 7 -4.18 6.73 17.21
N ILE A 8 -4.17 5.50 17.75
CA ILE A 8 -3.82 4.29 16.99
C ILE A 8 -4.81 4.10 15.83
N HIS A 9 -6.10 4.35 16.06
CA HIS A 9 -7.15 4.14 15.06
C HIS A 9 -7.03 5.06 13.84
N SER A 10 -6.50 6.27 14.01
CA SER A 10 -6.32 7.23 12.92
C SER A 10 -4.89 7.29 12.38
N SER A 11 -3.94 6.62 13.03
CA SER A 11 -2.51 6.70 12.69
C SER A 11 -2.21 6.40 11.22
N ILE A 12 -2.81 5.34 10.66
CA ILE A 12 -2.59 4.92 9.28
C ILE A 12 -3.13 5.97 8.31
N GLN A 13 -4.36 6.46 8.51
CA GLN A 13 -4.92 7.49 7.65
C GLN A 13 -4.15 8.81 7.75
N GLN A 14 -3.67 9.18 8.94
CA GLN A 14 -2.83 10.35 9.14
C GLN A 14 -1.49 10.21 8.38
N ASN A 15 -0.87 9.03 8.43
CA ASN A 15 0.35 8.74 7.66
C ASN A 15 0.09 8.82 6.15
N ILE A 16 -0.97 8.20 5.64
CA ILE A 16 -1.33 8.25 4.21
C ILE A 16 -1.54 9.70 3.77
N ASN A 17 -2.28 10.50 4.55
CA ASN A 17 -2.51 11.91 4.25
C ASN A 17 -1.20 12.71 4.20
N ALA A 18 -0.26 12.44 5.11
CA ALA A 18 1.04 13.11 5.13
C ALA A 18 1.90 12.69 3.92
N ILE A 19 1.99 11.40 3.64
CA ILE A 19 2.80 10.83 2.54
C ILE A 19 2.31 11.36 1.19
N THR A 20 1.00 11.26 0.92
CA THR A 20 0.41 11.74 -0.35
C THR A 20 0.48 13.26 -0.51
N ARG A 21 0.54 14.02 0.58
CA ARG A 21 0.81 15.46 0.53
C ARG A 21 2.28 15.78 0.25
N MET A 22 3.19 14.97 0.76
CA MET A 22 4.64 15.18 0.65
C MET A 22 5.20 14.71 -0.70
N TYR A 23 4.63 13.66 -1.28
CA TYR A 23 5.07 13.04 -2.52
C TYR A 23 3.99 13.12 -3.59
N PRO A 24 4.04 14.10 -4.52
CA PRO A 24 2.98 14.34 -5.51
C PRO A 24 2.72 13.18 -6.48
N HIS A 25 3.69 12.28 -6.66
CA HIS A 25 3.54 11.08 -7.49
C HIS A 25 2.77 9.95 -6.78
N LEU A 26 2.47 10.11 -5.49
CA LEU A 26 1.73 9.14 -4.69
C LEU A 26 0.29 9.62 -4.48
N SER A 27 -0.66 8.70 -4.59
CA SER A 27 -2.07 8.98 -4.31
C SER A 27 -2.71 7.85 -3.51
N GLN A 28 -3.77 8.19 -2.77
CA GLN A 28 -4.59 7.22 -2.06
C GLN A 28 -5.65 6.66 -3.01
N LEU A 29 -5.84 5.33 -3.01
CA LEU A 29 -6.92 4.72 -3.76
C LEU A 29 -8.24 4.88 -2.98
N LYS A 30 -9.14 5.77 -3.47
CA LYS A 30 -10.42 6.08 -2.81
C LYS A 30 -10.17 6.46 -1.34
N GLN A 31 -10.76 5.73 -0.40
CA GLN A 31 -10.55 5.84 1.05
C GLN A 31 -9.91 4.56 1.63
N LEU A 32 -9.32 3.73 0.77
CA LEU A 32 -8.67 2.49 1.19
C LEU A 32 -7.27 2.79 1.74
N PRO A 33 -6.70 1.94 2.62
CA PRO A 33 -5.35 2.10 3.12
C PRO A 33 -4.30 1.67 2.07
N VAL A 34 -4.37 2.26 0.88
CA VAL A 34 -3.59 1.90 -0.31
C VAL A 34 -2.95 3.16 -0.87
N ILE A 35 -1.63 3.12 -1.02
CA ILE A 35 -0.86 4.15 -1.72
C ILE A 35 -0.41 3.57 -3.06
N TYR A 36 -0.60 4.32 -4.14
CA TYR A 36 -0.18 3.92 -5.49
C TYR A 36 0.56 5.05 -6.21
N HIS A 37 1.37 4.68 -7.20
CA HIS A 37 2.05 5.61 -8.10
C HIS A 37 1.04 6.15 -9.12
N ASN A 38 0.69 7.43 -9.05
CA ASN A 38 -0.39 8.03 -9.84
C ASN A 38 -0.01 8.31 -11.31
N GLN A 39 1.27 8.20 -11.64
CA GLN A 39 1.83 8.32 -12.99
C GLN A 39 2.41 7.00 -13.50
N HIS A 40 1.98 5.86 -12.94
CA HIS A 40 2.51 4.56 -13.34
C HIS A 40 2.26 4.26 -14.82
N ASP A 41 3.26 3.63 -15.45
CA ASP A 41 3.14 3.15 -16.81
C ASP A 41 2.19 1.94 -16.87
N SER A 42 1.03 2.12 -17.51
CA SER A 42 0.06 1.04 -17.75
C SER A 42 0.48 0.10 -18.88
N SER A 43 1.61 0.38 -19.54
CA SER A 43 2.20 -0.49 -20.56
C SER A 43 2.86 -1.74 -19.96
N VAL A 44 3.29 -1.69 -18.70
CA VAL A 44 3.98 -2.80 -18.01
C VAL A 44 3.07 -3.54 -17.02
N VAL A 45 3.54 -4.69 -16.51
CA VAL A 45 2.82 -5.44 -15.46
C VAL A 45 2.98 -4.71 -14.13
N PRO A 46 1.88 -4.30 -13.46
CA PRO A 46 1.97 -3.66 -12.17
C PRO A 46 2.43 -4.66 -11.10
N ILE A 47 3.31 -4.21 -10.21
CA ILE A 47 3.82 -4.99 -9.08
C ILE A 47 3.25 -4.39 -7.80
N ILE A 48 2.61 -5.21 -6.97
CA ILE A 48 2.08 -4.76 -5.68
C ILE A 48 2.64 -5.57 -4.53
N SER A 49 2.65 -4.97 -3.35
CA SER A 49 2.91 -5.66 -2.10
C SER A 49 2.11 -5.03 -0.98
N GLY A 50 2.21 -5.59 0.23
CA GLY A 50 1.49 -5.09 1.38
C GLY A 50 1.86 -5.82 2.65
N GLY A 51 1.26 -5.40 3.75
CA GLY A 51 1.45 -5.98 5.07
C GLY A 51 0.93 -5.08 6.17
N GLY A 52 1.15 -5.49 7.41
CA GLY A 52 0.84 -4.64 8.55
C GLY A 52 1.69 -3.38 8.58
N SER A 53 1.08 -2.29 9.05
CA SER A 53 1.77 -1.03 9.36
C SER A 53 2.77 -1.23 10.51
N GLY A 54 3.69 -0.30 10.70
CA GLY A 54 4.76 -0.40 11.72
C GLY A 54 6.10 -0.93 11.16
N HIS A 55 6.18 -1.17 9.86
CA HIS A 55 7.41 -1.54 9.14
C HIS A 55 7.87 -0.45 8.16
N GLU A 56 7.31 0.76 8.27
CA GLU A 56 7.66 1.89 7.41
C GLU A 56 9.19 2.08 7.35
N PRO A 57 9.80 2.21 6.14
CA PRO A 57 9.17 2.54 4.86
C PRO A 57 8.47 1.38 4.13
N ALA A 58 8.55 0.14 4.61
CA ALA A 58 7.86 -0.97 3.99
C ALA A 58 6.31 -0.81 4.16
N HIS A 59 5.50 -0.71 3.11
CA HIS A 59 5.85 -0.82 1.68
C HIS A 59 5.65 0.46 0.87
N PHE A 60 5.03 1.51 1.44
CA PHE A 60 4.72 2.73 0.70
C PHE A 60 5.98 3.44 0.15
N GLY A 61 7.10 3.33 0.85
CA GLY A 61 8.37 3.95 0.43
C GLY A 61 9.01 3.27 -0.78
N TYR A 62 8.46 2.13 -1.22
CA TYR A 62 8.86 1.41 -2.43
C TYR A 62 7.89 1.61 -3.58
N VAL A 63 6.90 2.51 -3.46
CA VAL A 63 5.95 2.82 -4.52
C VAL A 63 6.54 3.90 -5.42
N GLY A 64 6.71 3.60 -6.71
CA GLY A 64 7.32 4.49 -7.69
C GLY A 64 7.93 3.77 -8.89
N ASP A 65 8.56 4.53 -9.78
CA ASP A 65 9.15 4.00 -11.00
C ASP A 65 10.22 2.93 -10.73
N GLY A 66 10.13 1.81 -11.43
CA GLY A 66 11.06 0.68 -11.30
C GLY A 66 10.86 -0.20 -10.06
N MET A 67 9.86 0.07 -9.21
CA MET A 67 9.56 -0.73 -8.01
C MET A 67 8.06 -1.11 -7.94
N LEU A 68 7.39 -0.86 -6.80
CA LEU A 68 5.98 -1.19 -6.63
C LEU A 68 5.10 -0.14 -7.32
N THR A 69 4.04 -0.59 -7.98
CA THR A 69 2.95 0.26 -8.45
C THR A 69 2.02 0.68 -7.31
N ALA A 70 1.80 -0.21 -6.33
CA ALA A 70 1.01 0.10 -5.14
C ALA A 70 1.43 -0.72 -3.91
N ALA A 71 1.16 -0.14 -2.74
CA ALA A 71 1.35 -0.75 -1.43
C ALA A 71 0.04 -0.72 -0.63
N ILE A 72 -0.37 -1.88 -0.11
CA ILE A 72 -1.57 -2.03 0.72
C ILE A 72 -1.16 -2.15 2.20
N SER A 73 -1.66 -1.25 3.04
CA SER A 73 -1.36 -1.22 4.48
C SER A 73 -2.51 -1.83 5.28
N GLY A 74 -2.20 -2.78 6.16
CA GLY A 74 -3.11 -3.24 7.20
C GLY A 74 -2.91 -2.49 8.52
N PRO A 75 -3.65 -2.86 9.58
CA PRO A 75 -3.39 -2.38 10.94
C PRO A 75 -1.93 -2.62 11.38
N ILE A 76 -1.51 -2.01 12.50
CA ILE A 76 -0.15 -2.22 13.03
C ILE A 76 0.07 -3.71 13.28
N PHE A 77 1.09 -4.29 12.61
CA PHE A 77 1.44 -5.72 12.64
C PHE A 77 0.34 -6.71 12.23
N VAL A 78 -0.69 -6.24 11.53
CA VAL A 78 -1.77 -7.09 10.99
C VAL A 78 -1.86 -6.87 9.49
N PRO A 79 -1.86 -7.91 8.65
CA PRO A 79 -1.93 -7.77 7.20
C PRO A 79 -3.21 -7.06 6.76
N PRO A 80 -3.23 -6.47 5.55
CA PRO A 80 -4.43 -5.86 5.02
C PRO A 80 -5.51 -6.90 4.72
N CYS A 81 -6.78 -6.49 4.83
CA CYS A 81 -7.90 -7.35 4.47
C CYS A 81 -7.87 -7.72 2.98
N ALA A 82 -8.27 -8.95 2.66
CA ALA A 82 -8.32 -9.47 1.29
C ALA A 82 -9.13 -8.58 0.32
N GLU A 83 -10.19 -7.93 0.80
CA GLU A 83 -10.99 -6.99 0.02
C GLU A 83 -10.17 -5.79 -0.49
N HIS A 84 -9.31 -5.22 0.35
CA HIS A 84 -8.44 -4.11 -0.06
C HIS A 84 -7.39 -4.55 -1.08
N ILE A 85 -6.85 -5.76 -0.92
CA ILE A 85 -5.92 -6.37 -1.87
C ILE A 85 -6.64 -6.57 -3.21
N LEU A 86 -7.84 -7.16 -3.20
CA LEU A 86 -8.62 -7.44 -4.40
C LEU A 86 -9.03 -6.15 -5.14
N GLU A 87 -9.48 -5.12 -4.41
CA GLU A 87 -9.80 -3.82 -5.01
C GLU A 87 -8.57 -3.16 -5.63
N THR A 88 -7.39 -3.32 -5.03
CA THR A 88 -6.13 -2.82 -5.61
C THR A 88 -5.77 -3.58 -6.88
N ILE A 89 -5.92 -4.92 -6.88
CA ILE A 89 -5.69 -5.76 -8.07
C ILE A 89 -6.65 -5.33 -9.20
N ARG A 90 -7.94 -5.18 -8.90
CA ARG A 90 -8.96 -4.74 -9.88
C ARG A 90 -8.67 -3.35 -10.44
N PHE A 91 -8.24 -2.43 -9.58
CA PHE A 91 -7.89 -1.07 -9.99
C PHE A 91 -6.70 -1.03 -10.94
N LEU A 92 -5.67 -1.84 -10.71
CA LEU A 92 -4.44 -1.84 -11.51
C LEU A 92 -4.49 -2.79 -12.72
N HIS A 93 -5.42 -3.74 -12.77
CA HIS A 93 -5.48 -4.70 -13.85
C HIS A 93 -5.93 -4.06 -15.17
N GLN A 94 -5.01 -4.01 -16.14
CA GLN A 94 -5.24 -3.49 -17.50
C GLN A 94 -5.07 -4.59 -18.57
N GLY A 95 -5.50 -5.82 -18.28
CA GLY A 95 -5.43 -6.96 -19.21
C GLY A 95 -4.08 -7.68 -19.28
N LYS A 96 -3.04 -7.23 -18.54
CA LYS A 96 -1.70 -7.84 -18.50
C LYS A 96 -1.39 -8.63 -17.22
N GLY A 97 -2.38 -8.74 -16.33
CA GLY A 97 -2.21 -9.32 -15.00
C GLY A 97 -1.70 -8.31 -13.97
N VAL A 98 -1.47 -8.78 -12.74
CA VAL A 98 -0.89 -8.04 -11.61
C VAL A 98 0.02 -9.01 -10.86
N PHE A 99 1.26 -8.61 -10.57
CA PHE A 99 2.18 -9.43 -9.79
C PHE A 99 2.14 -9.02 -8.32
N VAL A 100 1.95 -9.99 -7.42
CA VAL A 100 1.80 -9.74 -5.98
C VAL A 100 3.00 -10.33 -5.24
N ILE A 101 3.74 -9.49 -4.51
CA ILE A 101 4.81 -9.91 -3.62
C ILE A 101 4.24 -10.05 -2.21
N ILE A 102 4.26 -11.28 -1.68
CA ILE A 102 3.70 -11.63 -0.36
C ILE A 102 4.84 -12.06 0.56
N LYS A 103 4.88 -11.49 1.78
CA LYS A 103 5.85 -11.90 2.81
C LYS A 103 5.38 -13.20 3.44
N ASN A 104 6.30 -14.10 3.73
CA ASN A 104 5.99 -15.44 4.24
C ASN A 104 5.62 -15.44 5.74
N PHE A 105 4.44 -14.91 6.05
CA PHE A 105 3.81 -14.98 7.36
C PHE A 105 2.44 -15.63 7.22
N ASP A 106 2.07 -16.46 8.20
CA ASP A 106 0.82 -17.23 8.17
C ASP A 106 -0.41 -16.33 7.92
N ALA A 107 -0.47 -15.16 8.56
CA ALA A 107 -1.56 -14.21 8.40
C ALA A 107 -1.53 -13.46 7.06
N ASP A 108 -0.35 -13.25 6.46
CA ASP A 108 -0.23 -12.59 5.15
C ASP A 108 -0.61 -13.56 4.00
N ILE A 109 -0.50 -14.87 4.22
CA ILE A 109 -0.80 -15.92 3.23
C ILE A 109 -2.26 -16.39 3.30
N LYS A 110 -2.85 -16.46 4.50
CA LYS A 110 -4.19 -17.02 4.74
C LYS A 110 -5.27 -15.94 4.76
#